data_AF-A0A940M7J2-F1
#
_entry.id   AF-A0A940M7J2-F1
#
_cell.length_a   1.000
_cell.length_b   1.000
_cell.length_c   1.000
_cell.angle_alpha   90.00
_cell.angle_beta   90.00
_cell.angle_gamma   90.00
#
_symmetry.space_group_name_H-M   'P 1'
#
loop_
_entity.id
_entity.type
_entity.pdbx_description
1 polymer ?
#
loop_
_entity_poly.entity_id
_entity_poly.type
_entity_poly.pdbx_seq_one_letter_code
_entity_poly.pdbx_strand_id
1 'polypeptide(L)'
;MKLWYLMLLCAMPVQAAAAGCMFTSNVKPFEADTSALVDNTEIPAPEIEGSSVTRGIGGGATCDALGFMSIKLRWPRGSDYDLEDIGFEYRVVNGDAPAGLIPATVVASPISGRKAEHQFTWQDVPTTEQRPLHLELEVRAVTRDHQRGAPVRVTIGS
;
A
#
# COMPACT_ATOMS: atom_id res chain seq x y z
N MET A 1 -48.78 -35.05 -30.20
CA MET A 1 -47.33 -35.32 -30.23
C MET A 1 -46.64 -33.96 -30.12
N LYS A 2 -46.50 -33.36 -28.94
CA LYS A 2 -45.50 -33.64 -27.88
C LYS A 2 -44.05 -33.41 -28.37
N LEU A 3 -43.77 -32.22 -28.93
CA LEU A 3 -42.40 -31.84 -29.36
C LEU A 3 -42.22 -30.31 -29.45
N TRP A 4 -42.68 -29.57 -28.43
CA TRP A 4 -42.54 -28.09 -28.40
C TRP A 4 -41.99 -27.51 -27.10
N TYR A 5 -41.45 -28.34 -26.20
CA TYR A 5 -40.95 -27.91 -24.89
C TYR A 5 -39.43 -28.09 -24.72
N LEU A 6 -38.63 -28.00 -25.79
CA LEU A 6 -37.17 -28.21 -25.73
C LEU A 6 -36.32 -27.01 -26.18
N MET A 7 -36.91 -25.83 -26.41
CA MET A 7 -36.17 -24.60 -26.76
C MET A 7 -36.18 -23.56 -25.64
N LEU A 8 -36.05 -23.96 -24.37
CA LEU A 8 -36.09 -23.03 -23.23
C LEU A 8 -35.04 -23.33 -22.15
N LEU A 9 -33.85 -23.80 -22.55
CA LEU A 9 -32.76 -24.15 -21.61
C LEU A 9 -31.39 -23.49 -21.91
N CYS A 10 -31.28 -22.56 -22.85
CA CYS A 10 -30.00 -21.89 -23.17
C CYS A 10 -29.97 -20.37 -22.88
N ALA A 11 -30.88 -19.86 -22.06
CA ALA A 11 -30.83 -18.47 -21.58
C ALA A 11 -30.46 -18.42 -20.09
N MET A 12 -29.42 -19.14 -19.69
CA MET A 12 -28.73 -18.77 -18.46
C MET A 12 -27.77 -17.64 -18.82
N PRO A 13 -27.92 -16.42 -18.27
CA PRO A 13 -26.85 -15.47 -18.34
C PRO A 13 -25.68 -16.14 -17.63
N VAL A 14 -24.62 -16.43 -18.38
CA VAL A 14 -23.30 -16.65 -17.80
C VAL A 14 -22.98 -15.34 -17.11
N GLN A 15 -23.36 -15.22 -15.84
CA GLN A 15 -22.75 -14.29 -14.92
C GLN A 15 -21.30 -14.75 -14.89
N ALA A 16 -20.50 -14.19 -15.79
CA ALA A 16 -19.08 -14.11 -15.60
C ALA A 16 -18.95 -13.50 -14.21
N ALA A 17 -18.65 -14.34 -13.23
CA ALA A 17 -18.19 -13.88 -11.95
C ALA A 17 -16.95 -13.08 -12.30
N ALA A 18 -17.12 -11.76 -12.43
CA ALA A 18 -16.07 -10.84 -12.12
C ALA A 18 -15.76 -11.14 -10.65
N ALA A 19 -14.92 -12.14 -10.43
CA ALA A 19 -14.15 -12.27 -9.21
C ALA A 19 -13.31 -11.00 -9.21
N GLY A 20 -13.91 -9.92 -8.69
CA GLY A 20 -13.21 -8.67 -8.47
C GLY A 20 -12.02 -9.00 -7.59
N CYS A 21 -10.86 -8.47 -7.93
CA CYS A 21 -9.71 -8.72 -7.10
C CYS A 21 -9.98 -8.15 -5.70
N MET A 22 -10.08 -9.00 -4.69
CA MET A 22 -10.32 -8.58 -3.30
C MET A 22 -9.02 -8.21 -2.56
N PHE A 23 -7.87 -8.21 -3.24
CA PHE A 23 -6.62 -7.75 -2.65
C PHE A 23 -6.54 -6.23 -2.72
N THR A 24 -6.78 -5.60 -1.57
CA THR A 24 -6.57 -4.16 -1.36
C THR A 24 -5.36 -3.93 -0.48
N SER A 25 -4.78 -2.73 -0.56
CA SER A 25 -3.84 -2.25 0.46
C SER A 25 -4.42 -2.41 1.87
N ASN A 26 -3.57 -2.74 2.85
CA ASN A 26 -3.97 -2.88 4.25
C ASN A 26 -3.91 -1.55 5.03
N VAL A 27 -3.50 -0.46 4.37
CA VAL A 27 -3.39 0.86 4.98
C VAL A 27 -4.69 1.64 4.81
N LYS A 28 -4.92 2.59 5.72
CA LYS A 28 -6.02 3.54 5.64
C LYS A 28 -5.47 4.95 5.73
N PRO A 29 -6.18 5.96 5.19
CA PRO A 29 -5.83 7.35 5.45
C PRO A 29 -5.74 7.60 6.96
N PHE A 30 -4.68 8.28 7.39
CA PHE A 30 -4.60 8.82 8.74
C PHE A 30 -5.21 10.22 8.74
N GLU A 31 -6.23 10.42 9.57
CA GLU A 31 -6.91 11.70 9.73
C GLU A 31 -6.01 12.68 10.50
N ALA A 32 -5.11 13.34 9.75
CA ALA A 32 -4.32 14.48 10.18
C ALA A 32 -4.46 15.59 9.15
N ASP A 33 -4.53 16.83 9.61
CA ASP A 33 -4.39 17.96 8.71
C ASP A 33 -2.91 18.08 8.32
N THR A 34 -2.67 18.01 7.01
CA THR A 34 -1.35 17.95 6.38
C THR A 34 -1.05 19.22 5.58
N SER A 35 -1.92 20.23 5.66
CA SER A 35 -1.82 21.46 4.88
C SER A 35 -0.59 22.31 5.25
N ALA A 36 -0.10 22.19 6.48
CA ALA A 36 1.06 22.90 6.99
C ALA A 36 1.82 22.08 8.04
N LEU A 37 2.48 20.99 7.62
CA LEU A 37 3.30 20.17 8.53
C LEU A 37 4.51 20.95 9.07
N VAL A 38 4.73 20.85 10.38
CA VAL A 38 5.89 21.43 11.08
C VAL A 38 6.87 20.32 11.45
N ASP A 39 8.11 20.44 10.99
CA ASP A 39 9.13 19.46 11.31
C ASP A 39 9.51 19.53 12.80
N ASN A 40 9.38 18.42 13.52
CA ASN A 40 9.81 18.25 14.90
C ASN A 40 10.76 17.05 15.01
N THR A 41 12.04 17.31 15.29
CA THR A 41 13.05 16.26 15.43
C THR A 41 12.97 15.47 16.73
N GLU A 42 12.18 15.93 17.71
CA GLU A 42 11.93 15.21 18.97
C GLU A 42 11.04 13.99 18.75
N ILE A 43 10.17 14.03 17.73
CA ILE A 43 9.41 12.85 17.28
C ILE A 43 10.38 11.93 16.55
N PRO A 44 10.64 10.71 17.06
CA PRO A 44 11.68 9.87 16.53
C PRO A 44 11.28 9.27 15.17
N ALA A 45 12.28 8.93 14.37
CA ALA A 45 12.05 8.20 13.12
C ALA A 45 11.65 6.74 13.43
N PRO A 46 10.75 6.11 12.65
CA PRO A 46 10.48 4.70 12.81
C PRO A 46 11.70 3.86 12.45
N GLU A 47 11.82 2.68 13.05
CA GLU A 47 12.86 1.71 12.73
C GLU A 47 12.38 0.80 11.58
N ILE A 48 13.15 0.70 10.50
CA ILE A 48 12.82 -0.21 9.38
C ILE A 48 13.22 -1.64 9.77
N GLU A 49 12.26 -2.55 9.85
CA GLU A 49 12.52 -3.98 10.05
C GLU A 49 12.69 -4.75 8.73
N GLY A 50 12.14 -4.22 7.64
CA GLY A 50 12.35 -4.78 6.31
C GLY A 50 11.43 -4.18 5.25
N SER A 51 11.76 -4.46 3.99
CA SER A 51 10.95 -4.13 2.83
C SER A 51 10.91 -5.31 1.86
N SER A 52 9.81 -5.45 1.14
CA SER A 52 9.69 -6.45 0.07
C SER A 52 8.82 -5.93 -1.06
N VAL A 53 9.11 -6.38 -2.28
CA VAL A 53 8.35 -6.07 -3.48
C VAL A 53 8.02 -7.37 -4.20
N THR A 54 6.76 -7.50 -4.59
CA THR A 54 6.27 -8.55 -5.46
C THR A 54 5.65 -7.88 -6.68
N ARG A 55 6.16 -8.22 -7.87
CA ARG A 55 5.61 -7.72 -9.14
C ARG A 55 4.36 -8.49 -9.53
N GLY A 56 3.46 -7.83 -10.25
CA GLY A 56 2.38 -8.53 -10.93
C GLY A 56 2.97 -9.46 -11.98
N ILE A 57 2.42 -10.66 -12.15
CA ILE A 57 2.89 -11.61 -13.17
C ILE A 57 2.15 -11.44 -14.51
N GLY A 58 1.06 -10.67 -14.51
CA GLY A 58 0.13 -10.60 -15.62
C GLY A 58 -0.59 -11.93 -15.84
N GLY A 59 -1.71 -11.90 -16.56
CA GLY A 59 -2.50 -13.10 -16.78
C GLY A 59 -3.94 -12.81 -17.17
N GLY A 60 -4.74 -13.86 -17.24
CA GLY A 60 -6.16 -13.78 -17.59
C GLY A 60 -7.07 -13.47 -16.40
N ALA A 61 -6.58 -13.58 -15.16
CA ALA A 61 -7.34 -13.23 -13.98
C ALA A 61 -7.11 -11.76 -13.56
N THR A 62 -8.14 -11.17 -12.96
CA THR A 62 -8.21 -9.76 -12.57
C THR A 62 -7.14 -9.34 -11.55
N CYS A 63 -6.59 -10.28 -10.76
CA CYS A 63 -5.55 -10.02 -9.76
C CYS A 63 -4.11 -10.20 -10.28
N ASP A 64 -3.91 -10.85 -11.41
CA ASP A 64 -2.58 -11.31 -11.82
C ASP A 64 -1.63 -10.13 -12.10
N ALA A 65 -2.20 -8.97 -12.41
CA ALA A 65 -1.47 -7.76 -12.71
C ALA A 65 -1.27 -6.83 -11.48
N LEU A 66 -1.67 -7.24 -10.26
CA LEU A 66 -1.38 -6.46 -9.06
C LEU A 66 0.03 -6.71 -8.54
N GLY A 67 0.76 -5.62 -8.29
CA GLY A 67 1.99 -5.63 -7.52
C GLY A 67 1.74 -5.30 -6.04
N PHE A 68 2.66 -5.75 -5.19
CA PHE A 68 2.65 -5.53 -3.75
C PHE A 68 3.98 -5.00 -3.24
N MET A 69 3.94 -3.98 -2.39
CA MET A 69 5.11 -3.50 -1.67
C MET A 69 4.80 -3.50 -0.18
N SER A 70 5.57 -4.25 0.60
CA SER A 70 5.45 -4.26 2.06
C SER A 70 6.61 -3.54 2.70
N ILE A 71 6.32 -2.70 3.69
CA ILE A 71 7.30 -2.04 4.54
C ILE A 71 6.95 -2.37 5.99
N LYS A 72 7.88 -3.05 6.67
CA LYS A 72 7.78 -3.41 8.07
C LYS A 72 8.50 -2.38 8.92
N LEU A 73 7.76 -1.78 9.82
CA LEU A 73 8.22 -0.72 10.71
C LEU A 73 8.12 -1.19 12.17
N ARG A 74 9.01 -0.66 13.00
CA ARG A 74 8.91 -0.73 14.45
C ARG A 74 9.02 0.65 15.05
N TRP A 75 8.07 0.97 15.92
CA TRP A 75 8.07 2.24 16.63
C TRP A 75 9.09 2.25 17.77
N PRO A 76 9.92 3.30 17.89
CA PRO A 76 10.90 3.45 18.96
C PRO A 76 10.28 3.39 20.35
N ARG A 77 11.05 2.94 21.35
CA ARG A 77 10.63 3.02 22.76
C ARG A 77 10.93 4.41 23.32
N GLY A 78 10.16 4.81 24.33
CA GLY A 78 10.38 6.09 25.02
C GLY A 78 9.98 7.32 24.20
N SER A 79 9.19 7.12 23.14
CA SER A 79 8.46 8.19 22.46
C SER A 79 7.26 8.61 23.30
N ASP A 80 6.89 9.88 23.22
CA ASP A 80 5.65 10.41 23.82
C ASP A 80 4.38 10.01 23.05
N TYR A 81 4.55 9.33 21.92
CA TYR A 81 3.49 8.89 21.02
C TYR A 81 3.41 7.37 20.92
N ASP A 82 2.19 6.85 20.90
CA ASP A 82 1.89 5.48 20.51
C ASP A 82 1.59 5.37 19.00
N LEU A 83 1.67 4.16 18.44
CA LEU A 83 1.43 3.91 17.00
C LEU A 83 0.02 4.28 16.54
N GLU A 84 -0.95 4.35 17.45
CA GLU A 84 -2.34 4.73 17.15
C GLU A 84 -2.55 6.24 17.01
N ASP A 85 -1.61 7.03 17.55
CA ASP A 85 -1.67 8.49 17.56
C ASP A 85 -0.88 9.12 16.42
N ILE A 86 -0.22 8.31 15.61
CA ILE A 86 0.61 8.74 14.49
C ILE A 86 0.24 8.03 13.20
N GLY A 87 0.36 8.76 12.10
CA GLY A 87 0.41 8.21 10.76
C GLY A 87 1.82 8.27 10.19
N PHE A 88 1.97 7.73 8.99
CA PHE A 88 3.24 7.70 8.28
C PHE A 88 3.11 8.37 6.92
N GLU A 89 3.95 9.37 6.67
CA GLU A 89 4.16 9.98 5.35
C GLU A 89 5.23 9.16 4.61
N TYR A 90 4.95 8.82 3.35
CA TYR A 90 5.88 8.17 2.45
C TYR A 90 6.19 9.11 1.29
N ARG A 91 7.48 9.38 1.04
CA ARG A 91 7.92 10.23 -0.06
C ARG A 91 9.01 9.54 -0.86
N VAL A 92 8.87 9.52 -2.18
CA VAL A 92 9.96 9.10 -3.07
C VAL A 92 11.04 10.18 -3.03
N VAL A 93 12.25 9.81 -2.63
CA VAL A 93 13.42 10.71 -2.66
C VAL A 93 14.42 10.34 -3.75
N ASN A 94 14.34 9.12 -4.28
CA ASN A 94 15.11 8.67 -5.44
C ASN A 94 14.35 7.56 -6.20
N GLY A 95 14.51 7.54 -7.53
CA GLY A 95 13.85 6.59 -8.44
C GLY A 95 12.44 7.00 -8.86
N ASP A 96 11.83 6.17 -9.72
CA ASP A 96 10.51 6.41 -10.31
C ASP A 96 9.51 5.35 -9.85
N ALA A 97 8.59 5.73 -8.97
CA ALA A 97 7.55 4.82 -8.49
C ALA A 97 6.42 4.67 -9.54
N PRO A 98 5.90 3.45 -9.76
CA PRO A 98 4.68 3.25 -10.53
C PRO A 98 3.53 4.10 -10.01
N ALA A 99 2.66 4.52 -10.94
CA ALA A 99 1.48 5.31 -10.58
C ALA A 99 0.60 4.54 -9.56
N GLY A 100 0.25 5.24 -8.48
CA GLY A 100 -0.58 4.67 -7.41
C GLY A 100 0.15 3.78 -6.40
N LEU A 101 1.45 3.49 -6.57
CA LEU A 101 2.21 2.70 -5.59
C LEU A 101 2.34 3.42 -4.24
N ILE A 102 2.71 4.71 -4.28
CA ILE A 102 2.91 5.51 -3.08
C ILE A 102 1.64 6.33 -2.83
N PRO A 103 1.03 6.22 -1.64
CA PRO A 103 -0.12 7.05 -1.30
C PRO A 103 0.28 8.52 -1.21
N ALA A 104 -0.57 9.40 -1.73
CA ALA A 104 -0.39 10.85 -1.57
C ALA A 104 -0.79 11.34 -0.15
N THR A 105 -1.41 10.48 0.64
CA THR A 105 -1.90 10.77 1.98
C THR A 105 -1.03 10.11 3.04
N VAL A 106 -1.00 10.70 4.23
CA VAL A 106 -0.48 10.03 5.43
C VAL A 106 -1.32 8.78 5.69
N VAL A 107 -0.66 7.68 6.03
CA VAL A 107 -1.32 6.40 6.26
C VAL A 107 -1.25 5.95 7.72
N ALA A 108 -2.35 5.37 8.20
CA ALA A 108 -2.42 4.73 9.50
C ALA A 108 -1.97 3.26 9.39
N SER A 109 -1.32 2.77 10.44
CA SER A 109 -0.88 1.38 10.52
C SER A 109 -2.00 0.43 10.96
N PRO A 110 -2.08 -0.79 10.42
CA PRO A 110 -2.66 -1.91 11.15
C PRO A 110 -1.68 -2.31 12.27
N ILE A 111 -2.09 -2.13 13.53
CA ILE A 111 -1.20 -2.14 14.69
C ILE A 111 -1.08 -3.55 15.30
N SER A 112 0.15 -3.98 15.57
CA SER A 112 0.45 -5.09 16.48
C SER A 112 1.53 -4.68 17.49
N GLY A 113 1.08 -4.15 18.63
CA GLY A 113 1.98 -3.57 19.64
C GLY A 113 2.78 -2.40 19.06
N ARG A 114 4.12 -2.53 19.00
CA ARG A 114 5.01 -1.51 18.42
C ARG A 114 5.37 -1.78 16.95
N LYS A 115 4.76 -2.77 16.31
CA LYS A 115 5.07 -3.15 14.94
C LYS A 115 3.91 -2.79 14.02
N ALA A 116 4.27 -2.37 12.82
CA ALA A 116 3.36 -2.09 11.74
C ALA A 116 3.89 -2.71 10.44
N GLU A 117 3.00 -3.27 9.64
CA GLU A 117 3.31 -3.66 8.27
C GLU A 117 2.37 -2.91 7.33
N HIS A 118 2.95 -2.06 6.48
CA HIS A 118 2.21 -1.35 5.44
C HIS A 118 2.40 -2.07 4.12
N GLN A 119 1.29 -2.56 3.57
CA GLN A 119 1.23 -3.23 2.28
C GLN A 119 0.52 -2.30 1.30
N PHE A 120 1.27 -1.79 0.33
CA PHE A 120 0.77 -0.99 -0.77
C PHE A 120 0.54 -1.87 -2.00
N THR A 121 -0.48 -1.52 -2.78
CA THR A 121 -0.86 -2.24 -3.99
C THR A 121 -0.86 -1.28 -5.17
N TRP A 122 -0.36 -1.72 -6.32
CA TRP A 122 -0.46 -0.95 -7.56
C TRP A 122 -0.84 -1.85 -8.72
N GLN A 123 -1.35 -1.24 -9.78
CA GLN A 123 -1.56 -1.90 -11.06
C GLN A 123 -0.22 -1.97 -11.80
N ASP A 124 0.34 -3.16 -11.90
CA ASP A 124 1.59 -3.38 -12.62
C ASP A 124 1.34 -3.42 -14.14
N VAL A 125 2.42 -3.22 -14.89
CA VAL A 125 2.44 -3.37 -16.35
C VAL A 125 2.68 -4.83 -16.74
N PRO A 126 2.37 -5.25 -17.98
CA PRO A 126 2.71 -6.59 -18.47
C PRO A 126 4.20 -6.92 -18.25
N THR A 127 4.51 -8.17 -17.95
CA THR A 127 5.88 -8.61 -17.59
C THR A 127 6.95 -8.25 -18.62
N THR A 128 6.58 -8.17 -19.90
CA THR A 128 7.47 -7.74 -21.00
C THR A 128 7.84 -6.26 -20.96
N GLU A 129 7.08 -5.43 -20.24
CA GLU A 129 7.28 -3.99 -20.11
C GLU A 129 7.83 -3.60 -18.73
N GLN A 130 7.89 -4.54 -17.80
CA GLN A 130 8.39 -4.30 -16.45
C GLN A 130 9.87 -3.96 -16.46
N ARG A 131 10.20 -2.91 -15.70
CA ARG A 131 11.58 -2.50 -15.40
C ARG A 131 11.89 -2.79 -13.93
N PRO A 132 13.15 -3.06 -13.57
CA PRO A 132 13.55 -3.20 -12.16
C PRO A 132 13.08 -2.00 -11.34
N LEU A 133 12.51 -2.29 -10.16
CA LEU A 133 12.09 -1.24 -9.24
C LEU A 133 13.26 -0.90 -8.33
N HIS A 134 13.77 0.33 -8.44
CA HIS A 134 14.83 0.85 -7.58
C HIS A 134 14.37 2.19 -7.02
N LEU A 135 13.87 2.18 -5.79
CA LEU A 135 13.39 3.39 -5.11
C LEU A 135 14.12 3.59 -3.79
N GLU A 136 14.29 4.85 -3.42
CA GLU A 136 14.58 5.24 -2.05
C GLU A 136 13.38 6.03 -1.56
N LEU A 137 12.74 5.52 -0.51
CA LEU A 137 11.62 6.17 0.15
C LEU A 137 12.09 6.80 1.45
N GLU A 138 11.64 8.01 1.71
CA GLU A 138 11.67 8.62 3.02
C GLU A 138 10.35 8.33 3.74
N VAL A 139 10.45 7.91 5.00
CA VAL A 139 9.32 7.62 5.88
C VAL A 139 9.41 8.54 7.08
N ARG A 140 8.32 9.25 7.38
CA ARG A 140 8.23 10.18 8.53
C ARG A 140 6.95 9.91 9.30
N ALA A 141 7.02 9.95 10.63
CA ALA A 141 5.83 9.96 11.45
C ALA A 141 5.13 11.32 11.35
N VAL A 142 3.80 11.33 11.32
CA VAL A 142 2.97 12.53 11.32
C VAL A 142 1.94 12.40 12.42
N THR A 143 1.88 13.39 13.30
CA THR A 143 0.93 13.43 14.41
C THR A 143 -0.36 14.14 13.98
N ARG A 144 -1.42 14.00 14.78
CA ARG A 144 -2.71 14.69 14.53
C ARG A 144 -2.60 16.22 14.64
N ASP A 145 -1.63 16.71 15.40
CA ASP A 145 -1.36 18.13 15.61
C ASP A 145 -0.34 18.71 14.62
N HIS A 146 -0.23 18.10 13.42
CA HIS A 146 0.53 18.61 12.26
C HIS A 146 2.06 18.57 12.46
N GLN A 147 2.56 17.82 13.43
CA GLN A 147 4.00 17.67 13.59
C GLN A 147 4.51 16.51 12.75
N ARG A 148 5.70 16.70 12.17
CA ARG A 148 6.35 15.71 11.32
C ARG A 148 7.71 15.34 11.88
N GLY A 149 7.85 14.06 12.22
CA GLY A 149 9.02 13.53 12.90
C GLY A 149 10.27 13.42 12.05
N ALA A 150 11.34 12.94 12.67
CA ALA A 150 12.61 12.69 11.99
C ALA A 150 12.43 11.65 10.85
N PRO A 151 13.15 11.81 9.73
CA PRO A 151 13.07 10.90 8.60
C PRO A 151 13.91 9.63 8.80
N VAL A 152 13.41 8.53 8.25
CA VAL A 152 14.20 7.33 7.94
C VAL A 152 14.12 7.03 6.45
N ARG A 153 15.19 6.46 5.88
CA ARG A 153 15.20 6.05 4.49
C ARG A 153 15.12 4.53 4.35
N VAL A 154 14.39 4.07 3.36
CA VAL A 154 14.28 2.65 2.99
C VAL A 154 14.50 2.48 1.50
N THR A 155 15.40 1.57 1.15
CA THR A 155 15.61 1.16 -0.23
C THR A 155 14.63 0.06 -0.60
N ILE A 156 13.99 0.22 -1.74
CA ILE A 156 13.03 -0.72 -2.32
C ILE A 156 13.66 -1.26 -3.60
N GLY A 157 13.81 -2.58 -3.66
CA GLY A 157 14.42 -3.31 -4.77
C GLY A 157 13.60 -4.55 -5.13
N SER A 158 13.43 -4.79 -6.43
CA SER A 158 12.95 -6.08 -6.98
C SER A 158 13.92 -6.60 -8.02
#